data_AF-A0A0D0BIZ5-F1
#
_entry.id   AF-A0A0D0BIZ5-F1
#
_cell.length_a   1.000
_cell.length_b   1.000
_cell.length_c   1.000
_cell.angle_alpha   90.00
_cell.angle_beta   90.00
_cell.angle_gamma   90.00
#
_symmetry.space_group_name_H-M   'P 1'
#
loop_
_entity.id
_entity.type
_entity.pdbx_description
1 polymer ?
#
loop_
_entity_poly.entity_id
_entity_poly.type
_entity_poly.pdbx_seq_one_letter_code
_entity_poly.pdbx_strand_id
1 'polypeptide(L)'
;MVTILIAPEFILLTAAGELSAAIRVKARMKEIAVPRMCLVHPEHVSFASHTTEGAELTLTHAFFLNMGGFITRNPDNKLVALNEHNFEDHLELLTNAISKEEIKDRGKSDALARSIVFGQTFWFILQVIARRVHKLFITELELMATAFAVVRLAIYLVWFYKPKDVAFPVFLCDYDRGRNKDELRKEWERMISRSRRRITMGFIGFTIPTVSNSRESFLIYLFSSIVGGLLFGGIHCTAWSSEFPTRAELIIWKAASMCVTIVPIMIFSLACLVIFLDRKTGHEARNSGMLSSEWLLMLLLLLILPPLMLLSFFYVAARLDLLIQPFILLRSLPFDAFIMIPWVNFVPHIQ
;
A
#
# COMPACT_ATOMS: atom_id res chain seq x y z
N MET A 1 -9.82 9.12 8.43
CA MET A 1 -9.05 8.86 9.67
C MET A 1 -9.47 7.54 10.31
N VAL A 2 -10.77 7.30 10.55
CA VAL A 2 -11.31 6.06 11.18
C VAL A 2 -10.87 4.78 10.47
N THR A 3 -10.87 4.76 9.13
CA THR A 3 -10.41 3.63 8.31
C THR A 3 -8.96 3.21 8.60
N ILE A 4 -8.08 4.17 8.86
CA ILE A 4 -6.64 3.91 9.13
C ILE A 4 -6.48 3.15 10.45
N LEU A 5 -7.35 3.43 11.42
CA LEU A 5 -7.35 2.81 12.73
C LEU A 5 -7.89 1.38 12.67
N ILE A 6 -8.97 1.17 11.92
CA ILE A 6 -9.66 -0.12 11.87
C ILE A 6 -8.88 -1.14 11.05
N ALA A 7 -8.21 -0.72 9.97
CA ALA A 7 -7.52 -1.65 9.07
C ALA A 7 -6.33 -1.01 8.32
N PRO A 8 -5.20 -0.76 9.03
CA PRO A 8 -3.94 -0.33 8.42
C PRO A 8 -3.43 -1.26 7.30
N GLU A 9 -3.78 -2.55 7.35
CA GLU A 9 -3.50 -3.51 6.28
C GLU A 9 -4.05 -3.07 4.92
N PHE A 10 -5.22 -2.42 4.85
CA PHE A 10 -5.76 -1.94 3.57
C PHE A 10 -4.93 -0.82 2.94
N ILE A 11 -4.25 -0.03 3.77
CA ILE A 11 -3.32 0.99 3.27
C ILE A 11 -2.09 0.31 2.68
N LEU A 12 -1.60 -0.77 3.32
CA LEU A 12 -0.52 -1.58 2.77
C LEU A 12 -0.92 -2.20 1.42
N LEU A 13 -2.14 -2.71 1.29
CA LEU A 13 -2.69 -3.19 0.01
C LEU A 13 -2.66 -2.10 -1.06
N THR A 14 -3.16 -0.91 -0.72
CA THR A 14 -3.17 0.25 -1.63
C THR A 14 -1.75 0.61 -2.04
N ALA A 15 -0.83 0.64 -1.06
CA ALA A 15 0.55 0.99 -1.28
C ALA A 15 1.26 -0.01 -2.22
N ALA A 16 1.03 -1.31 -2.00
CA ALA A 16 1.59 -2.36 -2.83
C ALA A 16 1.04 -2.33 -4.27
N GLY A 17 -0.26 -2.06 -4.43
CA GLY A 17 -0.87 -1.88 -5.75
C GLY A 17 -0.29 -0.68 -6.51
N GLU A 18 -0.11 0.45 -5.84
CA GLU A 18 0.54 1.64 -6.42
C GLU A 18 2.01 1.37 -6.79
N LEU A 19 2.76 0.67 -5.93
CA LEU A 19 4.15 0.28 -6.21
C LEU A 19 4.23 -0.65 -7.42
N SER A 20 3.39 -1.67 -7.48
CA SER A 20 3.33 -2.60 -8.61
C SER A 20 3.06 -1.87 -9.93
N ALA A 21 2.10 -0.94 -9.93
CA ALA A 21 1.81 -0.14 -11.11
C ALA A 21 2.95 0.79 -11.50
N ALA A 22 3.62 1.42 -10.54
CA ALA A 22 4.80 2.24 -10.81
C ALA A 22 5.94 1.39 -11.40
N ILE A 23 6.12 0.15 -10.94
CA ILE A 23 7.11 -0.79 -11.51
C ILE A 23 6.76 -1.14 -12.96
N ARG A 24 5.49 -1.45 -13.25
CA ARG A 24 5.05 -1.75 -14.63
C ARG A 24 5.23 -0.56 -15.57
N VAL A 25 4.83 0.63 -15.14
CA VAL A 25 5.04 1.87 -15.92
C VAL A 25 6.52 2.11 -16.18
N LYS A 26 7.38 1.96 -15.15
CA LYS A 26 8.83 2.11 -15.33
C LYS A 26 9.39 1.09 -16.33
N ALA A 27 8.93 -0.16 -16.27
CA ALA A 27 9.33 -1.20 -17.22
C ALA A 27 8.92 -0.84 -18.65
N ARG A 28 7.67 -0.42 -18.87
CA ARG A 28 7.17 0.03 -20.17
C ARG A 28 7.90 1.27 -20.70
N MET A 29 8.17 2.26 -19.84
CA MET A 29 8.98 3.43 -20.20
C MET A 29 10.35 3.01 -20.74
N LYS A 30 11.00 2.03 -20.10
CA LYS A 30 12.28 1.48 -20.55
C LYS A 30 12.16 0.75 -21.89
N GLU A 31 11.11 -0.06 -22.06
CA GLU A 31 10.85 -0.79 -23.31
C GLU A 31 10.60 0.14 -24.51
N ILE A 32 9.93 1.29 -24.31
CA ILE A 32 9.66 2.26 -25.39
C ILE A 32 10.90 3.11 -25.70
N ALA A 33 11.72 3.43 -24.70
CA ALA A 33 12.92 4.23 -24.87
C ALA A 33 14.03 3.49 -25.65
N VAL A 34 14.17 2.17 -25.49
CA VAL A 34 15.25 1.38 -26.11
C VAL A 34 15.18 1.33 -27.66
N PRO A 35 14.02 1.05 -28.30
CA PRO A 35 13.91 1.03 -29.76
C PRO A 35 14.14 2.38 -30.43
N ARG A 36 13.71 3.49 -29.81
CA ARG A 36 13.93 4.84 -30.36
C ARG A 36 15.41 5.20 -30.45
N MET A 37 16.24 4.66 -29.56
CA MET A 37 17.69 4.85 -29.57
C MET A 37 18.38 4.07 -30.71
N CYS A 38 17.84 2.90 -31.07
CA CYS A 38 18.40 2.06 -32.15
C CYS A 38 17.98 2.48 -33.57
N LEU A 39 16.97 3.34 -33.72
CA LEU A 39 16.50 3.85 -35.02
C LEU A 39 17.22 5.13 -35.46
N VAL A 40 18.12 5.68 -34.65
CA VAL A 40 18.97 6.80 -35.02
C VAL A 40 20.12 6.29 -35.89
N HIS A 41 20.19 6.74 -37.15
CA HIS A 41 21.25 6.40 -38.11
C HIS A 41 22.65 6.69 -37.51
N PRO A 42 23.67 5.83 -37.73
CA PRO A 42 24.98 5.91 -37.07
C PRO A 42 25.72 7.25 -37.26
N GLU A 43 25.39 8.01 -38.29
CA GLU A 43 25.95 9.33 -38.58
C GLU A 43 25.33 10.50 -37.76
N HIS A 44 24.24 10.25 -37.03
CA HIS A 44 23.65 11.21 -36.07
C HIS A 44 23.88 10.84 -34.61
N VAL A 45 24.56 9.71 -34.34
CA VAL A 45 24.82 9.20 -32.98
C VAL A 45 25.73 10.14 -32.18
N SER A 46 26.65 10.87 -32.84
CA SER A 46 27.50 11.87 -32.18
C SER A 46 26.78 13.18 -31.83
N PHE A 47 25.64 13.46 -32.46
CA PHE A 47 24.80 14.63 -32.13
C PHE A 47 23.71 14.26 -31.11
N ALA A 48 23.20 13.02 -31.19
CA ALA A 48 22.30 12.45 -30.19
C ALA A 48 22.99 12.21 -28.83
N SER A 49 24.31 11.91 -28.82
CA SER A 49 25.06 11.73 -27.57
C SER A 49 25.21 13.03 -26.75
N HIS A 50 24.97 14.19 -27.36
CA HIS A 50 24.99 15.49 -26.67
C HIS A 50 23.61 16.03 -26.29
N THR A 51 22.52 15.39 -26.73
CA THR A 51 21.14 15.86 -26.47
C THR A 51 20.27 14.88 -25.69
N THR A 52 20.77 13.69 -25.35
CA THR A 52 20.12 12.76 -24.42
C THR A 52 20.89 12.63 -23.11
N GLU A 53 21.17 13.75 -22.42
CA GLU A 53 21.08 13.77 -20.95
C GLU A 53 19.60 13.76 -20.54
N GLY A 54 18.80 12.87 -21.16
CA GLY A 54 17.41 12.66 -20.80
C GLY A 54 17.40 12.09 -19.40
N ALA A 55 16.75 12.80 -18.47
CA ALA A 55 16.70 12.43 -17.06
C ALA A 55 16.35 10.94 -16.91
N GLU A 56 17.17 10.20 -16.16
CA GLU A 56 16.94 8.78 -15.92
C GLU A 56 15.50 8.57 -15.41
N LEU A 57 14.67 7.85 -16.17
CA LEU A 57 13.27 7.59 -15.84
C LEU A 57 13.17 6.69 -14.59
N THR A 58 13.19 7.34 -13.44
CA THR A 58 13.14 6.67 -12.14
C THR A 58 11.74 6.21 -11.73
N LEU A 59 11.67 5.33 -10.72
CA LEU A 59 10.41 4.86 -10.13
C LEU A 59 9.57 6.02 -9.58
N THR A 60 10.21 7.12 -9.17
CA THR A 60 9.55 8.35 -8.71
C THR A 60 8.75 9.02 -9.84
N HIS A 61 9.28 9.05 -11.08
CA HIS A 61 8.53 9.54 -12.24
C HIS A 61 7.32 8.66 -12.54
N ALA A 62 7.47 7.34 -12.45
CA ALA A 62 6.36 6.40 -12.66
C ALA A 62 5.26 6.54 -11.58
N PHE A 63 5.63 6.72 -10.31
CA PHE A 63 4.68 7.04 -9.25
C PHE A 63 3.98 8.38 -9.50
N PHE A 64 4.73 9.41 -9.86
CA PHE A 64 4.19 10.74 -10.15
C PHE A 64 3.20 10.71 -11.31
N LEU A 65 3.53 9.95 -12.36
CA LEU A 65 2.66 9.73 -13.51
C LEU A 65 1.36 9.02 -13.10
N ASN A 66 1.43 7.92 -12.35
CA ASN A 66 0.23 7.21 -11.88
C ASN A 66 -0.63 8.02 -10.90
N MET A 67 -0.04 9.03 -10.23
CA MET A 67 -0.78 9.98 -9.40
C MET A 67 -1.49 11.08 -10.22
N GLY A 68 -1.33 11.12 -11.54
CA GLY A 68 -1.83 12.20 -12.39
C GLY A 68 -1.01 13.49 -12.27
N GLY A 69 0.27 13.36 -11.94
CA GLY A 69 1.20 14.46 -11.78
C GLY A 69 1.60 15.16 -13.09
N PHE A 70 1.36 14.53 -14.24
CA PHE A 70 1.58 15.13 -15.55
C PHE A 70 0.26 15.40 -16.26
N ILE A 71 0.10 16.61 -16.79
CA ILE A 71 -1.05 17.02 -17.60
C ILE A 71 -0.60 17.30 -19.02
N THR A 72 -1.36 16.79 -19.97
CA THR A 72 -1.26 17.12 -21.39
C THR A 72 -2.61 17.58 -21.92
N ARG A 73 -2.65 17.90 -23.21
CA ARG A 73 -3.87 18.24 -23.91
C ARG A 73 -4.21 17.15 -24.94
N ASN A 74 -5.46 16.69 -24.92
CA ASN A 74 -5.99 15.78 -25.92
C ASN A 74 -6.22 16.49 -27.27
N PRO A 75 -6.42 15.73 -28.36
CA PRO A 75 -6.78 16.29 -29.68
C PRO A 75 -7.99 17.24 -29.65
N ASP A 76 -8.97 16.98 -28.77
CA ASP A 76 -10.15 17.83 -28.55
C ASP A 76 -9.87 19.11 -27.75
N ASN A 77 -8.59 19.47 -27.59
CA ASN A 77 -8.13 20.63 -26.85
C ASN A 77 -8.51 20.61 -25.34
N LYS A 78 -8.79 19.44 -24.75
CA LYS A 78 -9.12 19.28 -23.32
C LYS A 78 -7.90 18.85 -22.50
N LEU A 79 -7.78 19.37 -21.27
CA LEU A 79 -6.72 18.94 -20.35
C LEU A 79 -7.00 17.52 -19.86
N VAL A 80 -5.95 16.69 -19.82
CA VAL A 80 -6.00 15.30 -19.37
C VAL A 80 -4.78 14.97 -18.54
N ALA A 81 -4.99 14.28 -17.43
CA ALA A 81 -3.92 13.72 -16.60
C ALA A 81 -3.40 12.40 -17.19
N LEU A 82 -2.09 12.29 -17.34
CA LEU A 82 -1.44 11.06 -17.78
C LEU A 82 -1.48 9.99 -16.68
N ASN A 83 -1.50 8.72 -17.10
CA ASN A 83 -1.51 7.52 -16.27
C ASN A 83 -0.96 6.32 -17.05
N GLU A 84 -0.90 5.13 -16.42
CA GLU A 84 -0.39 3.87 -17.00
C GLU A 84 -0.95 3.54 -18.41
N HIS A 85 -2.13 4.05 -18.79
CA HIS A 85 -2.81 3.68 -20.04
C HIS A 85 -2.67 4.67 -21.20
N ASN A 86 -2.19 5.90 -20.97
CA ASN A 86 -2.21 6.96 -21.99
C ASN A 86 -0.91 7.78 -22.06
N PHE A 87 0.18 7.31 -21.46
CA PHE A 87 1.44 8.06 -21.41
C PHE A 87 2.38 7.80 -22.60
N GLU A 88 2.16 6.73 -23.36
CA GLU A 88 3.13 6.19 -24.33
C GLU A 88 3.50 7.21 -25.41
N ASP A 89 2.53 7.95 -25.93
CA ASP A 89 2.74 8.99 -26.96
C ASP A 89 3.44 10.26 -26.42
N HIS A 90 3.51 10.43 -25.11
CA HIS A 90 4.05 11.62 -24.46
C HIS A 90 5.41 11.38 -23.78
N LEU A 91 6.06 10.25 -24.04
CA LEU A 91 7.30 9.85 -23.34
C LEU A 91 8.46 10.84 -23.52
N GLU A 92 8.63 11.39 -24.72
CA GLU A 92 9.67 12.39 -24.99
C GLU A 92 9.46 13.67 -24.19
N LEU A 93 8.21 14.14 -24.12
CA LEU A 93 7.85 15.31 -23.32
C LEU A 93 8.07 15.03 -21.83
N LEU A 94 7.72 13.83 -21.35
CA LEU A 94 7.91 13.43 -19.95
C LEU A 94 9.38 13.42 -19.52
N THR A 95 10.26 12.94 -20.40
CA THR A 95 11.69 12.80 -20.10
C THR A 95 12.40 14.15 -20.02
N ASN A 96 11.88 15.14 -20.76
CA ASN A 96 12.42 16.51 -20.79
C ASN A 96 11.74 17.46 -19.80
N ALA A 97 10.59 17.08 -19.23
CA ALA A 97 9.75 18.00 -18.46
C ALA A 97 10.24 18.27 -17.04
N ILE A 98 10.83 17.28 -16.36
CA ILE A 98 11.24 17.45 -14.96
C ILE A 98 12.29 16.43 -14.53
N SER A 99 13.24 16.87 -13.69
CA SER A 99 14.20 15.98 -13.03
C SER A 99 13.59 15.33 -11.77
N LYS A 100 14.15 14.19 -11.35
CA LYS A 100 13.73 13.51 -10.11
C LYS A 100 13.90 14.41 -8.89
N GLU A 101 14.97 15.19 -8.87
CA GLU A 101 15.35 16.12 -7.82
C GLU A 101 14.31 17.22 -7.69
N GLU A 102 13.81 17.75 -8.82
CA GLU A 102 12.75 18.76 -8.82
C GLU A 102 11.39 18.19 -8.38
N ILE A 103 11.06 16.94 -8.73
CA ILE A 103 9.86 16.27 -8.17
C ILE A 103 9.99 16.11 -6.64
N LYS A 104 11.17 15.72 -6.16
CA LYS A 104 11.42 15.49 -4.73
C LYS A 104 11.47 16.81 -3.94
N ASP A 105 11.96 17.88 -4.55
CA ASP A 105 12.06 19.22 -3.96
C ASP A 105 10.68 19.83 -3.68
N ARG A 106 9.72 19.59 -4.58
CA ARG A 106 8.32 20.06 -4.45
C ARG A 106 7.58 19.44 -3.26
N GLY A 107 8.06 18.34 -2.68
CA GLY A 107 7.48 17.68 -1.51
C GLY A 107 8.17 18.00 -0.17
N LYS A 108 9.03 19.03 -0.12
CA LYS A 108 9.87 19.35 1.06
C LYS A 108 9.14 19.98 2.24
N SER A 109 7.95 20.56 2.07
CA SER A 109 7.27 21.35 3.12
C SER A 109 6.95 20.57 4.40
N ASP A 110 7.02 19.24 4.38
CA ASP A 110 6.72 18.37 5.53
C ASP A 110 7.90 17.46 5.97
N ALA A 111 9.13 17.74 5.52
CA ALA A 111 10.27 16.87 5.84
C ALA A 111 10.59 16.77 7.35
N LEU A 112 10.53 17.89 8.07
CA LEU A 112 10.87 17.94 9.50
C LEU A 112 9.86 17.20 10.37
N ALA A 113 8.56 17.44 10.19
CA ALA A 113 7.53 16.75 10.96
C ALA A 113 7.57 15.24 10.73
N ARG A 114 7.84 14.81 9.49
CA ARG A 114 8.06 13.39 9.18
C ARG A 114 9.25 12.80 9.92
N SER A 115 10.40 13.47 9.91
CA SER A 115 11.59 13.01 10.65
C SER A 115 11.33 12.86 12.14
N ILE A 116 10.60 13.80 12.74
CA ILE A 116 10.19 13.73 14.15
C ILE A 116 9.31 12.50 14.38
N VAL A 117 8.29 12.30 13.55
CA VAL A 117 7.39 11.13 13.67
C VAL A 117 8.14 9.81 13.53
N PHE A 118 9.14 9.72 12.63
CA PHE A 118 9.99 8.54 12.51
C PHE A 118 10.88 8.33 13.73
N GLY A 119 11.52 9.39 14.22
CA GLY A 119 12.32 9.34 15.44
C GLY A 119 11.50 8.87 16.63
N GLN A 120 10.30 9.41 16.81
CA GLN A 120 9.36 9.01 17.86
C GLN A 120 8.94 7.54 17.74
N THR A 121 8.60 7.11 16.52
CA THR A 121 8.19 5.71 16.27
C THR A 121 9.34 4.75 16.52
N PHE A 122 10.54 5.08 16.05
CA PHE A 122 11.75 4.29 16.26
C PHE A 122 12.10 4.18 17.75
N TRP A 123 12.09 5.31 18.47
CA TRP A 123 12.31 5.34 19.91
C TRP A 123 11.28 4.49 20.66
N PHE A 124 10.00 4.60 20.31
CA PHE A 124 8.95 3.77 20.90
C PHE A 124 9.18 2.27 20.68
N ILE A 125 9.53 1.85 19.45
CA ILE A 125 9.85 0.44 19.17
C ILE A 125 11.06 -0.02 20.00
N LEU A 126 12.10 0.81 20.11
CA LEU A 126 13.26 0.52 20.95
C LEU A 126 12.87 0.38 22.44
N GLN A 127 11.95 1.21 22.96
CA GLN A 127 11.42 1.06 24.31
C GLN A 127 10.79 -0.31 24.51
N VAL A 128 9.88 -0.72 23.62
CA VAL A 128 9.20 -2.02 23.74
C VAL A 128 10.19 -3.19 23.65
N ILE A 129 11.17 -3.13 22.74
CA ILE A 129 12.24 -4.13 22.66
C ILE A 129 13.06 -4.17 23.95
N ALA A 130 13.47 -3.02 24.48
CA ALA A 130 14.25 -2.95 25.71
C ALA A 130 13.45 -3.47 26.91
N ARG A 131 12.14 -3.17 27.03
CA ARG A 131 11.26 -3.79 28.05
C ARG A 131 11.30 -5.31 27.94
N ARG A 132 11.22 -5.84 26.71
CA ARG A 132 11.28 -7.29 26.46
C ARG A 132 12.60 -7.91 26.91
N VAL A 133 13.73 -7.26 26.62
CA VAL A 133 15.08 -7.72 27.00
C VAL A 133 15.24 -7.72 28.52
N HIS A 134 14.73 -6.69 29.21
CA HIS A 134 14.73 -6.61 30.67
C HIS A 134 13.66 -7.49 31.35
N LYS A 135 12.92 -8.30 30.58
CA LYS A 135 11.81 -9.15 31.07
C LYS A 135 10.75 -8.36 31.85
N LEU A 136 10.58 -7.08 31.53
CA LEU A 136 9.53 -6.25 32.09
C LEU A 136 8.20 -6.54 31.40
N PHE A 137 7.11 -6.30 32.11
CA PHE A 137 5.78 -6.39 31.54
C PHE A 137 5.62 -5.40 30.39
N ILE A 138 5.14 -5.90 29.26
CA ILE A 138 4.74 -5.11 28.09
C ILE A 138 3.23 -5.04 28.14
N THR A 139 2.69 -3.84 28.24
CA THR A 139 1.25 -3.66 28.24
C THR A 139 0.66 -4.02 26.89
N GLU A 140 -0.57 -4.53 26.85
CA GLU A 140 -1.23 -4.83 25.58
C GLU A 140 -1.46 -3.57 24.74
N LEU A 141 -1.51 -2.39 25.36
CA LEU A 141 -1.54 -1.11 24.65
C LEU A 141 -0.20 -0.81 23.96
N GLU A 142 0.93 -1.04 24.62
CA GLU A 142 2.26 -0.94 24.00
C GLU A 142 2.41 -1.95 22.85
N LEU A 143 1.87 -3.16 23.01
CA LEU A 143 1.90 -4.18 21.97
C LEU A 143 1.05 -3.78 20.75
N MET A 144 -0.17 -3.29 20.98
CA MET A 144 -1.03 -2.75 19.92
C MET A 144 -0.37 -1.57 19.20
N ALA A 145 0.19 -0.62 19.93
CA ALA A 145 0.91 0.52 19.35
C ALA A 145 2.12 0.06 18.53
N THR A 146 2.81 -0.99 18.97
CA THR A 146 3.93 -1.60 18.22
C THR A 146 3.44 -2.22 16.93
N ALA A 147 2.33 -2.95 16.95
CA ALA A 147 1.73 -3.51 15.73
C ALA A 147 1.38 -2.41 14.71
N PHE A 148 0.77 -1.31 15.14
CA PHE A 148 0.51 -0.15 14.28
C PHE A 148 1.80 0.49 13.75
N ALA A 149 2.81 0.65 14.61
CA ALA A 149 4.11 1.22 14.22
C ALA A 149 4.80 0.38 13.15
N VAL A 150 4.81 -0.96 13.30
CA VAL A 150 5.42 -1.89 12.34
C VAL A 150 4.68 -1.90 11.01
N VAL A 151 3.34 -1.97 11.01
CA VAL A 151 2.57 -1.89 9.76
C VAL A 151 2.77 -0.54 9.07
N ARG A 152 2.83 0.56 9.83
CA ARG A 152 3.12 1.90 9.29
C ARG A 152 4.52 1.99 8.67
N LEU A 153 5.52 1.37 9.29
CA LEU A 153 6.86 1.28 8.73
C LEU A 153 6.86 0.49 7.42
N ALA A 154 6.17 -0.66 7.37
CA ALA A 154 6.04 -1.44 6.14
C ALA A 154 5.38 -0.63 5.00
N ILE A 155 4.29 0.09 5.29
CA ILE A 155 3.64 1.00 4.35
C ILE A 155 4.63 2.06 3.86
N TYR A 156 5.41 2.65 4.77
CA TYR A 156 6.40 3.67 4.41
C TYR A 156 7.48 3.12 3.47
N LEU A 157 7.99 1.92 3.73
CA LEU A 157 8.99 1.27 2.88
C LEU A 157 8.44 1.01 1.46
N VAL A 158 7.19 0.55 1.36
CA VAL A 158 6.51 0.36 0.06
C VAL A 158 6.33 1.69 -0.68
N TRP A 159 6.04 2.77 0.05
CA TRP A 159 5.89 4.13 -0.48
C TRP A 159 7.16 4.96 -0.48
N PHE A 160 8.34 4.35 -0.33
CA PHE A 160 9.58 5.11 -0.19
C PHE A 160 9.86 6.04 -1.39
N TYR A 161 9.57 5.55 -2.60
CA TYR A 161 9.79 6.29 -3.85
C TYR A 161 8.60 7.14 -4.31
N LYS A 162 7.45 7.05 -3.62
CA LYS A 162 6.25 7.79 -3.98
C LYS A 162 6.40 9.27 -3.56
N PRO A 163 6.26 10.23 -4.50
CA PRO A 163 6.22 11.65 -4.16
C PRO A 163 5.10 11.94 -3.16
N LYS A 164 5.40 12.74 -2.14
CA LYS A 164 4.44 13.18 -1.13
C LYS A 164 4.14 14.66 -1.33
N ASP A 165 2.91 15.06 -1.05
CA ASP A 165 2.49 16.47 -1.02
C ASP A 165 2.68 17.21 -2.35
N VAL A 166 2.34 16.56 -3.46
CA VAL A 166 2.29 17.20 -4.78
C VAL A 166 1.15 18.22 -4.80
N ALA A 167 1.48 19.49 -4.60
CA ALA A 167 0.49 20.57 -4.55
C ALA A 167 -0.07 20.94 -5.93
N PHE A 168 0.70 20.72 -6.99
CA PHE A 168 0.36 21.11 -8.35
C PHE A 168 1.00 20.18 -9.40
N PRO A 169 0.30 19.86 -10.49
CA PRO A 169 0.82 19.03 -11.58
C PRO A 169 1.84 19.78 -12.45
N VAL A 170 2.58 19.02 -13.25
CA VAL A 170 3.47 19.49 -14.32
C VAL A 170 2.70 19.47 -15.64
N PHE A 171 2.67 20.60 -16.34
CA PHE A 171 2.05 20.72 -17.65
C PHE A 171 3.07 20.44 -18.74
N LEU A 172 2.76 19.50 -19.62
CA LEU A 172 3.59 19.14 -20.78
C LEU A 172 3.22 19.93 -22.04
N CYS A 173 2.15 20.72 -21.98
CA CYS A 173 1.63 21.53 -23.08
C CYS A 173 1.55 23.00 -22.67
N ASP A 174 1.58 23.90 -23.64
CA ASP A 174 1.32 25.31 -23.40
C ASP A 174 -0.04 25.49 -22.72
N TYR A 175 0.03 26.06 -21.53
CA TYR A 175 -1.09 26.31 -20.66
C TYR A 175 -1.27 27.83 -20.49
N ASP A 176 -2.52 28.27 -20.49
CA ASP A 176 -2.87 29.68 -20.39
C ASP A 176 -2.45 30.25 -19.02
N ARG A 177 -1.32 30.95 -18.99
CA ARG A 177 -0.76 31.59 -17.78
C ARG A 177 -1.69 32.61 -17.13
N GLY A 178 -2.75 33.07 -17.81
CA GLY A 178 -3.74 34.00 -17.29
C GLY A 178 -4.85 33.36 -16.43
N ARG A 179 -4.97 32.02 -16.42
CA ARG A 179 -6.02 31.34 -15.65
C ARG A 179 -5.73 31.31 -14.14
N ASN A 180 -6.80 31.38 -13.35
CA ASN A 180 -6.72 31.32 -11.90
C ASN A 180 -6.20 29.95 -11.42
N LYS A 181 -5.16 29.97 -10.55
CA LYS A 181 -4.55 28.77 -9.95
C LYS A 181 -5.55 27.92 -9.17
N ASP A 182 -6.56 28.53 -8.54
CA ASP A 182 -7.56 27.79 -7.77
C ASP A 182 -8.56 27.05 -8.66
N GLU A 183 -8.95 27.66 -9.79
CA GLU A 183 -9.81 27.00 -10.78
C GLU A 183 -9.09 25.81 -11.42
N LEU A 184 -7.81 26.01 -11.72
CA LEU A 184 -6.91 24.95 -12.16
C LEU A 184 -6.80 23.80 -11.19
N ARG A 185 -6.60 24.12 -9.91
CA ARG A 185 -6.50 23.13 -8.85
C ARG A 185 -7.78 22.31 -8.77
N LYS A 186 -8.94 22.96 -8.81
CA LYS A 186 -10.25 22.30 -8.86
C LYS A 186 -10.43 21.46 -10.11
N GLU A 187 -9.95 21.90 -11.28
CA GLU A 187 -10.00 21.13 -12.52
C GLU A 187 -9.12 19.89 -12.45
N TRP A 188 -7.90 20.03 -11.97
CA TRP A 188 -6.98 18.92 -11.75
C TRP A 188 -7.49 17.91 -10.73
N GLU A 189 -8.02 18.36 -9.59
CA GLU A 189 -8.65 17.49 -8.60
C GLU A 189 -9.85 16.73 -9.19
N ARG A 190 -10.64 17.37 -10.06
CA ARG A 190 -11.71 16.72 -10.82
C ARG A 190 -11.17 15.69 -11.82
N MET A 191 -10.05 15.95 -12.49
CA MET A 191 -9.42 15.00 -13.40
C MET A 191 -8.86 13.78 -12.65
N ILE A 192 -8.12 13.99 -11.56
CA ILE A 192 -7.59 12.92 -10.72
C ILE A 192 -8.70 12.08 -10.12
N SER A 193 -9.75 12.71 -9.59
CA SER A 193 -10.86 11.96 -8.97
C SER A 193 -11.62 11.10 -9.98
N ARG A 194 -11.68 11.50 -11.26
CA ARG A 194 -12.24 10.70 -12.37
C ARG A 194 -11.30 9.59 -12.83
N SER A 195 -9.98 9.83 -12.85
CA SER A 195 -9.00 8.82 -13.28
C SER A 195 -8.75 7.75 -12.21
N ARG A 196 -8.93 8.08 -10.93
CA ARG A 196 -8.88 7.10 -9.82
C ARG A 196 -10.05 6.13 -9.90
N ARG A 197 -9.81 4.95 -10.46
CA ARG A 197 -10.73 3.82 -10.34
C ARG A 197 -10.76 3.35 -8.89
N ARG A 198 -11.96 3.05 -8.41
CA ARG A 198 -12.22 2.51 -7.07
C ARG A 198 -12.81 1.12 -7.21
N ILE A 199 -12.22 0.12 -6.55
CA ILE A 199 -12.85 -1.18 -6.38
C ILE A 199 -13.50 -1.20 -5.00
N THR A 200 -14.79 -1.51 -4.96
CA THR A 200 -15.52 -1.76 -3.72
C THR A 200 -15.23 -3.19 -3.28
N MET A 201 -14.49 -3.35 -2.18
CA MET A 201 -14.23 -4.66 -1.58
C MET A 201 -15.25 -4.92 -0.46
N GLY A 202 -16.17 -5.87 -0.68
CA GLY A 202 -17.06 -6.43 0.35
C GLY A 202 -18.27 -5.58 0.77
N PHE A 203 -19.13 -6.20 1.59
CA PHE A 203 -20.48 -5.75 2.01
C PHE A 203 -20.55 -4.38 2.72
N ILE A 204 -19.40 -3.82 3.15
CA ILE A 204 -19.32 -2.55 3.91
C ILE A 204 -19.12 -1.33 2.98
N GLY A 205 -19.05 -1.54 1.66
CA GLY A 205 -18.94 -0.43 0.70
C GLY A 205 -17.58 0.28 0.72
N PHE A 206 -16.54 -0.40 1.22
CA PHE A 206 -15.20 0.18 1.31
C PHE A 206 -14.53 0.22 -0.07
N THR A 207 -14.13 1.41 -0.51
CA THR A 207 -13.53 1.63 -1.84
C THR A 207 -12.03 1.81 -1.75
N ILE A 208 -11.27 0.89 -2.36
CA ILE A 208 -9.81 1.00 -2.48
C ILE A 208 -9.49 1.58 -3.86
N PRO A 209 -8.64 2.63 -3.97
CA PRO A 209 -8.13 3.08 -5.25
C PRO A 209 -7.29 1.96 -5.88
N THR A 210 -7.67 1.50 -7.07
CA THR A 210 -6.89 0.47 -7.77
C THR A 210 -6.26 1.06 -9.02
N VAL A 211 -5.00 0.67 -9.26
CA VAL A 211 -4.24 1.18 -10.40
C VAL A 211 -4.36 0.25 -11.62
N SER A 212 -4.74 -1.02 -11.43
CA SER A 212 -4.98 -1.97 -12.53
C SER A 212 -5.94 -3.10 -12.13
N ASN A 213 -6.68 -3.63 -13.11
CA ASN A 213 -7.61 -4.76 -12.96
C ASN A 213 -7.00 -6.09 -13.43
N SER A 214 -5.68 -6.22 -13.41
CA SER A 214 -5.00 -7.46 -13.81
C SER A 214 -5.06 -8.53 -12.73
N ARG A 215 -5.05 -9.80 -13.14
CA ARG A 215 -4.92 -10.96 -12.23
C ARG A 215 -3.67 -10.86 -11.34
N GLU A 216 -2.60 -10.26 -11.85
CA GLU A 216 -1.39 -9.97 -11.07
C GLU A 216 -1.65 -8.96 -9.95
N SER A 217 -2.39 -7.89 -10.25
CA SER A 217 -2.76 -6.89 -9.24
C SER A 217 -3.60 -7.52 -8.12
N PHE A 218 -4.51 -8.43 -8.47
CA PHE A 218 -5.29 -9.19 -7.50
C PHE A 218 -4.41 -10.04 -6.57
N LEU A 219 -3.46 -10.80 -7.12
CA LEU A 219 -2.51 -11.59 -6.33
C LEU A 219 -1.64 -10.73 -5.41
N ILE A 220 -1.23 -9.55 -5.88
CA ILE A 220 -0.47 -8.59 -5.07
C ILE A 220 -1.30 -8.07 -3.89
N TYR A 221 -2.58 -7.76 -4.09
CA TYR A 221 -3.46 -7.36 -2.99
C TYR A 221 -3.62 -8.50 -1.97
N LEU A 222 -3.81 -9.74 -2.42
CA LEU A 222 -3.94 -10.88 -1.53
C LEU A 222 -2.64 -11.15 -0.75
N PHE A 223 -1.48 -11.10 -1.42
CA PHE A 223 -0.18 -11.27 -0.78
C PHE A 223 0.07 -10.16 0.25
N SER A 224 -0.25 -8.91 -0.09
CA SER A 224 -0.13 -7.77 0.83
C SER A 224 -1.05 -7.91 2.06
N SER A 225 -2.21 -8.55 1.89
CA SER A 225 -3.12 -8.89 3.00
C SER A 225 -2.50 -9.90 3.95
N ILE A 226 -1.82 -10.92 3.43
CA ILE A 226 -1.04 -11.86 4.26
C ILE A 226 0.03 -11.12 5.04
N VAL A 227 0.83 -10.29 4.37
CA VAL A 227 1.90 -9.53 5.03
C VAL A 227 1.31 -8.65 6.13
N GLY A 228 0.23 -7.92 5.85
CA GLY A 228 -0.46 -7.10 6.84
C GLY A 228 -0.98 -7.90 8.04
N GLY A 229 -1.64 -9.04 7.79
CA GLY A 229 -2.16 -9.93 8.83
C GLY A 229 -1.07 -10.58 9.68
N LEU A 230 0.04 -11.01 9.07
CA LEU A 230 1.19 -11.57 9.79
C LEU A 230 1.90 -10.51 10.64
N LEU A 231 2.10 -9.31 10.11
CA LEU A 231 2.71 -8.22 10.86
C LEU A 231 1.82 -7.79 12.03
N PHE A 232 0.53 -7.57 11.79
CA PHE A 232 -0.39 -7.11 12.82
C PHE A 232 -0.72 -8.24 13.81
N GLY A 233 -1.28 -9.34 13.33
CA GLY A 233 -1.72 -10.47 14.15
C GLY A 233 -0.58 -11.26 14.79
N GLY A 234 0.55 -11.41 14.11
CA GLY A 234 1.73 -12.09 14.65
C GLY A 234 2.31 -11.38 15.87
N ILE A 235 2.31 -10.03 15.88
CA ILE A 235 2.73 -9.25 17.04
C ILE A 235 1.78 -9.48 18.22
N HIS A 236 0.46 -9.45 18.01
CA HIS A 236 -0.51 -9.75 19.08
C HIS A 236 -0.40 -11.19 19.62
N CYS A 237 -0.06 -12.16 18.76
CA CYS A 237 0.23 -13.53 19.19
C CYS A 237 1.41 -13.62 20.16
N THR A 238 2.31 -12.63 20.23
CA THR A 238 3.43 -12.66 21.19
C THR A 238 2.98 -12.53 22.65
N ALA A 239 1.79 -11.98 22.90
CA ALA A 239 1.13 -11.92 24.21
C ALA A 239 0.42 -13.23 24.60
N TRP A 240 0.79 -14.37 24.00
CA TRP A 240 0.13 -15.66 24.25
C TRP A 240 0.14 -16.10 25.72
N SER A 241 1.18 -15.72 26.47
CA SER A 241 1.33 -16.03 27.89
C SER A 241 1.22 -14.78 28.77
N SER A 242 0.66 -13.68 28.27
CA SER A 242 0.43 -12.47 29.06
C SER A 242 -0.61 -12.70 30.15
N GLU A 243 -0.53 -11.88 31.20
CA GLU A 243 -1.48 -11.88 32.30
C GLU A 243 -2.71 -11.07 31.92
N PHE A 244 -3.89 -11.69 32.03
CA PHE A 244 -5.18 -11.04 31.81
C PHE A 244 -6.04 -11.16 33.07
N PRO A 245 -6.92 -10.18 33.35
CA PRO A 245 -7.74 -10.17 34.56
C PRO A 245 -8.69 -11.37 34.66
N THR A 246 -9.19 -11.83 33.51
CA THR A 246 -10.03 -13.03 33.43
C THR A 246 -9.54 -14.00 32.37
N ARG A 247 -9.81 -15.30 32.59
CA ARG A 247 -9.50 -16.34 31.61
C ARG A 247 -10.28 -16.16 30.29
N ALA A 248 -11.49 -15.60 30.36
CA ALA A 248 -12.30 -15.31 29.19
C ALA A 248 -11.62 -14.25 28.30
N GLU A 249 -11.14 -13.16 28.89
CA GLU A 249 -10.40 -12.11 28.18
C GLU A 249 -9.14 -12.65 27.49
N LEU A 250 -8.38 -13.53 28.16
CA LEU A 250 -7.22 -14.18 27.55
C LEU A 250 -7.60 -15.07 26.36
N ILE A 251 -8.68 -15.85 26.47
CA ILE A 251 -9.13 -16.75 25.40
C ILE A 251 -9.61 -15.94 24.19
N ILE A 252 -10.39 -14.88 24.43
CA ILE A 252 -10.88 -13.97 23.40
C ILE A 252 -9.70 -13.34 22.67
N TRP A 253 -8.71 -12.81 23.40
CA TRP A 253 -7.50 -12.24 22.82
C TRP A 253 -6.75 -13.23 21.91
N LYS A 254 -6.55 -14.47 22.38
CA LYS A 254 -5.87 -15.52 21.61
C LYS A 254 -6.63 -15.87 20.35
N ALA A 255 -7.95 -16.05 20.47
CA ALA A 255 -8.81 -16.36 19.34
C ALA A 255 -8.80 -15.21 18.31
N ALA A 256 -8.88 -13.96 18.78
CA ALA A 256 -8.84 -12.78 17.94
C ALA A 256 -7.49 -12.64 17.21
N SER A 257 -6.38 -12.78 17.94
CA SER A 257 -5.00 -12.72 17.40
C SER A 257 -4.76 -13.80 16.33
N MET A 258 -5.20 -15.03 16.57
CA MET A 258 -5.12 -16.11 15.58
C MET A 258 -6.04 -15.86 14.39
N CYS A 259 -7.26 -15.38 14.62
CA CYS A 259 -8.22 -15.08 13.56
C CYS A 259 -7.63 -14.05 12.57
N VAL A 260 -7.12 -12.92 13.05
CA VAL A 260 -6.55 -11.88 12.18
C VAL A 260 -5.27 -12.33 11.46
N THR A 261 -4.56 -13.32 12.00
CA THR A 261 -3.36 -13.91 11.38
C THR A 261 -3.72 -14.93 10.29
N ILE A 262 -4.70 -15.81 10.54
CA ILE A 262 -5.00 -16.97 9.70
C ILE A 262 -5.96 -16.62 8.56
N VAL A 263 -6.96 -15.75 8.79
CA VAL A 263 -7.98 -15.43 7.79
C VAL A 263 -7.38 -14.95 6.45
N PRO A 264 -6.41 -14.02 6.42
CA PRO A 264 -5.79 -13.59 5.16
C PRO A 264 -5.08 -14.73 4.40
N ILE A 265 -4.42 -15.64 5.14
CA ILE A 265 -3.72 -16.80 4.58
C ILE A 265 -4.72 -17.76 3.95
N MET A 266 -5.84 -18.00 4.63
CA MET A 266 -6.89 -18.88 4.13
C MET A 266 -7.56 -18.32 2.87
N ILE A 267 -7.85 -17.01 2.84
CA ILE A 267 -8.42 -16.33 1.67
C ILE A 267 -7.44 -16.40 0.48
N PHE A 268 -6.15 -16.16 0.69
CA PHE A 268 -5.14 -16.29 -0.37
C PHE A 268 -5.06 -17.72 -0.90
N SER A 269 -5.03 -18.71 0.00
CA SER A 269 -4.93 -20.13 -0.37
C SER A 269 -6.16 -20.57 -1.18
N LEU A 270 -7.35 -20.15 -0.77
CA LEU A 270 -8.59 -20.40 -1.50
C LEU A 270 -8.59 -19.71 -2.86
N ALA A 271 -8.14 -18.45 -2.94
CA ALA A 271 -8.03 -17.75 -4.21
C ALA A 271 -7.06 -18.44 -5.18
N CYS A 272 -5.89 -18.87 -4.70
CA CYS A 272 -4.94 -19.65 -5.49
C CYS A 272 -5.53 -20.97 -5.97
N LEU A 273 -6.27 -21.67 -5.11
CA LEU A 273 -6.97 -22.91 -5.46
C LEU A 273 -8.02 -22.67 -6.56
N VAL A 274 -8.90 -21.67 -6.40
CA VAL A 274 -9.91 -21.30 -7.41
C VAL A 274 -9.24 -20.98 -8.73
N ILE A 275 -8.17 -20.19 -8.69
CA ILE A 275 -7.40 -19.79 -9.87
C ILE A 275 -6.73 -20.99 -10.57
N PHE A 276 -6.26 -21.97 -9.80
CA PHE A 276 -5.68 -23.21 -10.32
C PHE A 276 -6.73 -24.12 -10.95
N LEU A 277 -7.88 -24.30 -10.27
CA LEU A 277 -9.01 -25.07 -10.77
C LEU A 277 -9.57 -24.45 -12.05
N ASP A 278 -9.77 -23.13 -12.08
CA ASP A 278 -10.19 -22.39 -13.28
C ASP A 278 -9.28 -22.66 -14.48
N ARG A 279 -7.96 -22.63 -14.28
CA ARG A 279 -6.99 -22.96 -15.33
C ARG A 279 -7.13 -24.40 -15.84
N LYS A 280 -7.30 -25.35 -14.92
CA LYS A 280 -7.41 -26.78 -15.26
C LYS A 280 -8.73 -27.07 -15.99
N THR A 281 -9.85 -26.61 -15.44
CA THR A 281 -11.19 -26.79 -16.01
C THR A 281 -11.32 -26.07 -17.35
N GLY A 282 -10.74 -24.88 -17.51
CA GLY A 282 -10.74 -24.17 -18.79
C GLY A 282 -9.96 -24.90 -19.89
N HIS A 283 -8.85 -25.56 -19.54
CA HIS A 283 -8.08 -26.38 -20.48
C HIS A 283 -8.83 -27.65 -20.89
N GLU A 284 -9.47 -28.34 -19.94
CA GLU A 284 -10.24 -29.56 -20.22
C GLU A 284 -11.54 -29.26 -20.99
N ALA A 285 -12.28 -28.22 -20.62
CA ALA A 285 -13.53 -27.81 -21.27
C ALA A 285 -13.33 -27.38 -22.73
N ARG A 286 -12.22 -26.69 -23.03
CA ARG A 286 -11.83 -26.31 -24.40
C ARG A 286 -11.57 -27.53 -25.30
N ASN A 287 -11.09 -28.63 -24.72
CA ASN A 287 -10.82 -29.86 -25.46
C ASN A 287 -12.02 -30.79 -25.60
N SER A 288 -13.06 -30.63 -24.76
CA SER A 288 -14.19 -31.58 -24.68
C SER A 288 -15.55 -30.99 -25.14
N GLY A 289 -15.61 -29.72 -25.54
CA GLY A 289 -16.82 -29.11 -26.12
C GLY A 289 -18.02 -29.05 -25.15
N MET A 290 -17.77 -29.09 -23.84
CA MET A 290 -18.80 -29.36 -22.84
C MET A 290 -19.51 -28.09 -22.37
N LEU A 291 -20.82 -28.01 -22.68
CA LEU A 291 -21.72 -26.85 -22.49
C LEU A 291 -22.27 -26.69 -21.05
N SER A 292 -21.57 -27.17 -20.00
CA SER A 292 -22.10 -27.25 -18.61
C SER A 292 -21.33 -26.47 -17.54
N SER A 293 -20.36 -25.63 -17.91
CA SER A 293 -19.48 -24.94 -16.96
C SER A 293 -20.15 -23.85 -16.11
N GLU A 294 -21.24 -23.23 -16.58
CA GLU A 294 -21.85 -22.09 -15.87
C GLU A 294 -22.59 -22.49 -14.59
N TRP A 295 -23.35 -23.59 -14.59
CA TRP A 295 -24.05 -24.08 -13.40
C TRP A 295 -23.09 -24.57 -12.31
N LEU A 296 -21.96 -25.17 -12.72
CA LEU A 296 -20.89 -25.59 -11.79
C LEU A 296 -20.23 -24.37 -11.12
N LEU A 297 -19.95 -23.32 -11.88
CA LEU A 297 -19.42 -22.07 -11.34
C LEU A 297 -20.41 -21.43 -10.35
N MET A 298 -21.70 -21.41 -10.68
CA MET A 298 -22.74 -20.88 -9.79
C MET A 298 -22.86 -21.67 -8.48
N LEU A 299 -22.81 -23.01 -8.54
CA LEU A 299 -22.82 -23.88 -7.36
C LEU A 299 -21.57 -23.67 -6.48
N LEU A 300 -20.39 -23.53 -7.10
CA LEU A 300 -19.15 -23.23 -6.37
C LEU A 300 -19.23 -21.86 -5.67
N LEU A 301 -19.78 -20.84 -6.34
CA LEU A 301 -19.98 -19.52 -5.73
C LEU A 301 -20.96 -19.59 -4.55
N LEU A 302 -22.06 -20.33 -4.69
CA LEU A 302 -23.04 -20.52 -3.62
C LEU A 302 -22.46 -21.25 -2.39
N LEU A 303 -21.51 -22.17 -2.62
CA LEU A 303 -20.83 -22.89 -1.54
C LEU A 303 -19.74 -22.04 -0.85
N ILE A 304 -19.03 -21.20 -1.61
CA ILE A 304 -17.86 -20.45 -1.12
C ILE A 304 -18.23 -19.10 -0.48
N LEU A 305 -19.21 -18.39 -1.03
CA LEU A 305 -19.53 -17.02 -0.58
C LEU A 305 -20.06 -16.94 0.86
N PRO A 306 -21.01 -17.79 1.31
CA PRO A 306 -21.54 -17.68 2.68
C PRO A 306 -20.48 -17.92 3.78
N PRO A 307 -19.62 -18.98 3.70
CA PRO A 307 -18.52 -19.14 4.64
C PRO A 307 -17.54 -17.96 4.63
N LEU A 308 -17.25 -17.39 3.45
CA LEU A 308 -16.37 -16.23 3.33
C LEU A 308 -16.98 -14.98 3.99
N MET A 309 -18.29 -14.79 3.87
CA MET A 309 -19.00 -13.70 4.57
C MET A 309 -18.96 -13.88 6.08
N LEU A 310 -19.21 -15.09 6.57
CA LEU A 310 -19.14 -15.42 7.99
C LEU A 310 -17.72 -15.20 8.54
N LEU A 311 -16.70 -15.63 7.80
CA LEU A 311 -15.30 -15.42 8.16
C LEU A 311 -14.94 -13.94 8.24
N SER A 312 -15.43 -13.14 7.28
CA SER A 312 -15.21 -11.69 7.26
C SER A 312 -15.85 -11.00 8.47
N PHE A 313 -17.03 -11.46 8.90
CA PHE A 313 -17.68 -10.98 10.12
C PHE A 313 -16.82 -11.25 11.36
N PHE A 314 -16.33 -12.47 11.54
CA PHE A 314 -15.45 -12.82 12.66
C PHE A 314 -14.11 -12.07 12.61
N TYR A 315 -13.55 -11.84 11.42
CA TYR A 315 -12.35 -11.04 11.26
C TYR A 315 -12.56 -9.61 11.77
N VAL A 316 -13.65 -8.94 11.38
CA VAL A 316 -13.96 -7.59 11.86
C VAL A 316 -14.17 -7.56 13.38
N ALA A 317 -14.89 -8.54 13.93
CA ALA A 317 -15.08 -8.65 15.38
C ALA A 317 -13.74 -8.82 16.12
N ALA A 318 -12.86 -9.70 15.62
CA ALA A 318 -11.51 -9.88 16.15
C ALA A 318 -10.66 -8.59 16.08
N ARG A 319 -10.78 -7.81 14.99
CA ARG A 319 -10.07 -6.52 14.87
C ARG A 319 -10.56 -5.51 15.91
N LEU A 320 -11.87 -5.43 16.13
CA LEU A 320 -12.45 -4.53 17.12
C LEU A 320 -12.05 -4.93 18.54
N ASP A 321 -12.01 -6.23 18.83
CA ASP A 321 -11.55 -6.73 20.12
C ASP A 321 -10.08 -6.36 20.38
N LEU A 322 -9.16 -6.63 19.44
CA LEU A 322 -7.74 -6.24 19.56
C LEU A 322 -7.52 -4.73 19.64
N LEU A 323 -8.49 -3.91 19.24
CA LEU A 323 -8.48 -2.46 19.40
C LEU A 323 -8.98 -2.01 20.77
N ILE A 324 -10.04 -2.64 21.29
CA ILE A 324 -10.74 -2.19 22.49
C ILE A 324 -10.11 -2.79 23.75
N GLN A 325 -9.76 -4.08 23.70
CA GLN A 325 -9.29 -4.83 24.85
C GLN A 325 -8.02 -4.25 25.50
N PRO A 326 -7.02 -3.74 24.75
CA PRO A 326 -5.86 -3.07 25.35
C PRO A 326 -6.22 -1.91 26.27
N PHE A 327 -7.29 -1.17 25.99
CA PHE A 327 -7.77 -0.08 26.86
C PHE A 327 -8.48 -0.61 28.10
N ILE A 328 -9.26 -1.69 27.96
CA ILE A 328 -9.92 -2.34 29.11
C ILE A 328 -8.86 -2.86 30.10
N LEU A 329 -7.75 -3.41 29.60
CA LEU A 329 -6.69 -3.96 30.43
C LEU A 329 -5.91 -2.93 31.25
N LEU A 330 -6.01 -1.64 30.91
CA LEU A 330 -5.44 -0.56 31.73
C LEU A 330 -6.05 -0.49 33.13
N ARG A 331 -7.24 -1.08 33.35
CA ARG A 331 -7.89 -1.11 34.67
C ARG A 331 -7.13 -1.93 35.71
N SER A 332 -6.22 -2.81 35.29
CA SER A 332 -5.56 -3.80 36.16
C SER A 332 -4.21 -4.19 35.56
N LEU A 333 -3.24 -3.30 35.69
CA LEU A 333 -1.87 -3.52 35.25
C LEU A 333 -1.01 -4.06 36.40
N PRO A 334 -0.08 -5.00 36.13
CA PRO A 334 0.89 -5.44 37.12
C PRO A 334 1.90 -4.34 37.42
N PHE A 335 2.56 -4.42 38.57
CA PHE A 335 3.52 -3.41 39.03
C PHE A 335 4.66 -3.16 38.03
N ASP A 336 5.13 -4.21 37.36
CA ASP A 336 6.20 -4.16 36.36
C ASP A 336 5.88 -3.25 35.16
N ALA A 337 4.59 -2.97 34.91
CA ALA A 337 4.17 -2.03 33.86
C ALA A 337 4.62 -0.59 34.16
N PHE A 338 4.77 -0.22 35.43
CA PHE A 338 5.13 1.13 35.86
C PHE A 338 6.65 1.35 35.94
N ILE A 339 7.44 0.28 35.81
CA ILE A 339 8.91 0.36 35.86
C ILE A 339 9.43 0.98 34.55
N MET A 340 10.34 1.93 34.68
CA MET A 340 11.02 2.59 33.55
C MET A 340 12.37 1.93 33.26
N ILE A 341 12.74 1.90 31.99
CA ILE A 341 14.04 1.38 31.56
C ILE A 341 15.13 2.40 31.94
N PRO A 342 16.22 1.98 32.61
CA PRO A 342 17.29 2.88 33.03
C PRO A 342 18.21 3.20 31.83
N TRP A 343 17.73 4.00 30.88
CA TRP A 343 18.47 4.39 29.67
C TRP A 343 19.84 5.00 29.96
N VAL A 344 19.98 5.68 31.10
CA VAL A 344 21.23 6.28 31.58
C VAL A 344 22.35 5.26 31.78
N ASN A 345 22.04 3.99 32.03
CA ASN A 345 23.04 2.93 32.17
C ASN A 345 23.69 2.54 30.83
N PHE A 346 23.07 2.92 29.70
CA PHE A 346 23.63 2.68 28.37
C PHE A 346 24.49 3.84 27.87
N VAL A 347 24.47 5.00 28.54
CA VAL A 347 25.34 6.13 28.22
C VAL A 347 26.67 5.88 28.93
N PRO A 348 27.78 5.65 28.21
CA PRO A 348 29.08 5.48 28.85
C PRO A 348 29.35 6.73 29.69
N HIS A 349 29.57 6.53 30.99
CA HIS A 349 29.87 7.62 31.91
C HIS A 349 31.17 8.27 31.44
N ILE A 350 31.11 9.52 31.00
CA ILE A 350 32.30 10.33 30.76
C ILE A 350 32.84 10.63 32.16
N GLN A 351 33.81 9.82 32.61
CA GLN A 351 34.57 10.03 33.84
C GLN A 351 35.67 11.06 33.60
#